data_AF-A0A1V5YYW4-F1
#
_entry.id   AF-A0A1V5YYW4-F1
#
_cell.length_a   1.000
_cell.length_b   1.000
_cell.length_c   1.000
_cell.angle_alpha   90.00
_cell.angle_beta   90.00
_cell.angle_gamma   90.00
#
_symmetry.space_group_name_H-M   'P 1'
#
loop_
_entity.id
_entity.type
_entity.pdbx_description
1 polymer ?
#
loop_
_entity_poly.entity_id
_entity_poly.type
_entity_poly.pdbx_seq_one_letter_code
_entity_poly.pdbx_strand_id
1 'polypeptide(L)'
;MPASPSLNLDDLVTAVYCALDDALAEAGIECHEGKLIPRRGPPPCMDDREVLCLAVLQELLDFESDNAFFLWLANNTVLRGLFPRLLSRQKFADRRVLLTPLIQKLSGAFCALGGEEHPPFVSSTPIRSTSVNWCGANSTPASKDLPRLATAPH
;
A
#
# COMPACT_ATOMS: atom_id res chain seq x y z
N MET A 1 -43.07 -3.40 8.04
CA MET A 1 -41.62 -3.61 8.11
C MET A 1 -40.96 -2.37 7.54
N PRO A 2 -40.38 -1.47 8.36
CA PRO A 2 -39.60 -0.37 7.80
C PRO A 2 -38.39 -0.98 7.07
N ALA A 3 -38.15 -0.53 5.84
CA ALA A 3 -36.96 -0.95 5.08
C ALA A 3 -35.72 -0.52 5.87
N SER A 4 -34.79 -1.46 6.10
CA SER A 4 -33.47 -1.12 6.64
C SER A 4 -32.84 -0.07 5.74
N PRO A 5 -32.24 1.02 6.29
CA PRO A 5 -31.58 2.02 5.47
C PRO A 5 -30.47 1.33 4.66
N SER A 6 -30.56 1.40 3.33
CA SER A 6 -29.49 0.95 2.45
C SER A 6 -28.36 1.99 2.53
N LEU A 7 -27.27 1.61 3.17
CA LEU A 7 -26.09 2.46 3.29
C LEU A 7 -25.48 2.64 1.90
N ASN A 8 -25.50 3.87 1.38
CA ASN A 8 -24.92 4.16 0.08
C ASN A 8 -23.41 4.47 0.22
N LEU A 9 -22.69 4.57 -0.90
CA LEU A 9 -21.24 4.78 -0.87
C LEU A 9 -20.83 6.11 -0.21
N ASP A 10 -21.64 7.16 -0.38
CA ASP A 10 -21.38 8.48 0.24
C ASP A 10 -21.50 8.40 1.76
N ASP A 11 -22.55 7.72 2.24
CA ASP A 11 -22.75 7.44 3.66
C ASP A 11 -21.57 6.63 4.23
N LEU A 12 -21.07 5.63 3.49
CA LEU A 12 -19.91 4.82 3.90
C LEU A 12 -18.65 5.68 4.04
N VAL A 13 -18.33 6.46 3.01
CA VAL A 13 -17.12 7.30 2.97
C VAL A 13 -17.17 8.34 4.09
N THR A 14 -18.34 8.97 4.28
CA THR A 14 -18.56 9.95 5.34
C THR A 14 -18.40 9.30 6.71
N ALA A 15 -19.01 8.14 6.94
CA ALA A 15 -18.89 7.41 8.21
C ALA A 15 -17.44 7.00 8.50
N VAL A 16 -16.71 6.52 7.51
CA VAL A 16 -15.28 6.16 7.65
C VAL A 16 -14.44 7.39 7.97
N TYR A 17 -14.67 8.52 7.29
CA TYR A 17 -13.93 9.75 7.56
C TYR A 17 -14.20 10.28 8.98
N CYS A 18 -15.46 10.34 9.39
CA CYS A 18 -15.84 10.78 10.74
C CYS A 18 -15.25 9.86 11.81
N ALA A 19 -15.38 8.54 11.65
CA ALA A 19 -14.81 7.58 12.60
C ALA A 19 -13.29 7.70 12.71
N LEU A 20 -12.59 7.98 11.60
CA LEU A 20 -11.15 8.23 11.61
C LEU A 20 -10.80 9.54 12.34
N ASP A 21 -11.53 10.63 12.08
CA ASP A 21 -11.28 11.92 12.73
C ASP A 21 -11.52 11.83 14.25
N ASP A 22 -12.60 11.17 14.68
CA ASP A 22 -12.90 10.91 16.09
C ASP A 22 -11.80 10.06 16.75
N ALA A 23 -11.35 8.98 16.09
CA ALA A 23 -10.29 8.12 16.62
C ALA A 23 -8.94 8.84 16.73
N LEU A 24 -8.62 9.73 15.78
CA LEU A 24 -7.43 10.57 15.84
C LEU A 24 -7.51 11.57 17.00
N ALA A 25 -8.68 12.18 17.21
CA ALA A 25 -8.92 13.10 18.32
C ALA A 25 -8.78 12.40 19.68
N GLU A 26 -9.38 11.22 19.85
CA GLU A 26 -9.27 10.41 21.08
C GLU A 26 -7.82 9.99 21.36
N ALA A 27 -7.05 9.71 20.30
CA ALA A 27 -5.63 9.39 20.41
C ALA A 27 -4.73 10.61 20.68
N GLY A 28 -5.29 11.83 20.78
CA GLY A 28 -4.54 13.07 20.94
C GLY A 28 -3.68 13.42 19.71
N ILE A 29 -4.07 12.94 18.53
CA ILE A 29 -3.36 13.19 17.27
C ILE A 29 -4.07 14.33 16.54
N GLU A 30 -3.44 15.51 16.57
CA GLU A 30 -3.96 16.69 15.88
C GLU A 30 -3.43 16.78 14.45
N CYS A 31 -4.31 17.20 13.53
CA CYS A 31 -3.91 17.55 12.18
C CYS A 31 -3.47 19.02 12.12
N HIS A 32 -2.20 19.26 11.81
CA HIS A 32 -1.65 20.61 11.65
C HIS A 32 -1.34 20.89 10.17
N GLU A 33 -2.00 21.89 9.59
CA GLU A 33 -1.85 22.27 8.18
C GLU A 33 -2.03 21.09 7.20
N GLY A 34 -2.99 20.20 7.46
CA GLY A 34 -3.25 19.02 6.63
C GLY A 34 -2.26 17.87 6.85
N LYS A 35 -1.51 17.89 7.96
CA LYS A 35 -0.47 16.92 8.30
C LYS A 35 -0.77 16.28 9.65
N LEU A 36 -0.89 14.95 9.69
CA LEU A 36 -0.99 14.18 10.94
C LEU A 36 0.38 13.80 11.51
N ILE A 37 1.42 13.85 10.66
CA ILE A 37 2.81 13.62 11.07
C ILE A 37 3.62 14.88 10.75
N PRO A 38 4.36 15.42 11.74
CA PRO A 38 5.22 16.58 11.54
C PRO A 38 6.23 16.34 10.40
N ARG A 39 6.17 17.20 9.39
CA ARG A 39 7.11 17.18 8.26
C ARG A 39 7.29 18.57 7.65
N ARG A 40 8.50 18.83 7.16
CA ARG A 40 8.87 20.08 6.49
C ARG A 40 8.15 20.24 5.16
N GLY A 41 8.11 21.47 4.67
CA GLY A 41 7.52 21.84 3.38
C GLY A 41 6.10 22.41 3.50
N PRO A 42 5.51 22.83 2.39
CA PRO A 42 4.20 23.47 2.39
C PRO A 42 3.08 22.52 2.85
N PRO A 43 1.91 23.06 3.22
CA PRO A 43 0.69 22.28 3.39
C PRO A 43 0.40 21.44 2.13
N PRO A 44 0.04 20.15 2.27
CA PRO A 44 -0.29 19.32 1.12
C PRO A 44 -1.62 19.76 0.50
N CYS A 45 -1.81 19.48 -0.79
CA CYS A 45 -3.09 19.71 -1.45
C CYS A 45 -4.18 18.73 -1.01
N MET A 46 -3.82 17.60 -0.40
CA MET A 46 -4.72 16.60 0.15
C MET A 46 -4.28 16.32 1.59
N ASP A 47 -5.20 16.42 2.54
CA ASP A 47 -4.96 16.20 3.97
C ASP A 47 -4.61 14.73 4.22
N ASP A 48 -3.73 14.49 5.20
CA ASP A 48 -3.39 13.14 5.65
C ASP A 48 -4.62 12.33 6.12
N ARG A 49 -5.64 13.01 6.64
CA ARG A 49 -6.93 12.38 6.98
C ARG A 49 -7.65 11.83 5.76
N GLU A 50 -7.64 12.57 4.65
CA GLU A 50 -8.22 12.10 3.38
C GLU A 50 -7.43 10.89 2.84
N VAL A 51 -6.09 10.91 2.98
CA VAL A 51 -5.24 9.77 2.59
C VAL A 51 -5.53 8.54 3.45
N LEU A 52 -5.68 8.69 4.77
CA LEU A 52 -6.05 7.59 5.66
C LEU A 52 -7.45 7.05 5.33
N CYS A 53 -8.41 7.92 5.07
CA CYS A 53 -9.77 7.52 4.67
C CYS A 53 -9.74 6.64 3.41
N LEU A 54 -9.01 7.05 2.37
CA LEU A 54 -8.86 6.24 1.16
C LEU A 54 -8.12 4.91 1.42
N ALA A 55 -7.11 4.91 2.29
CA ALA A 55 -6.41 3.68 2.65
C ALA A 55 -7.35 2.70 3.36
N VAL A 56 -8.18 3.17 4.29
CA VAL A 56 -9.18 2.33 4.97
C VAL A 56 -10.26 1.86 4.02
N LEU A 57 -10.76 2.73 3.13
CA LEU A 57 -11.75 2.37 2.12
C LEU A 57 -11.25 1.30 1.15
N GLN A 58 -9.97 1.34 0.78
CA GLN A 58 -9.37 0.30 -0.06
C GLN A 58 -9.49 -1.09 0.60
N GLU A 59 -9.22 -1.18 1.90
CA GLU A 59 -9.32 -2.43 2.67
C GLU A 59 -10.79 -2.84 2.91
N LEU A 60 -11.67 -1.89 3.28
CA LEU A 60 -13.09 -2.17 3.52
C LEU A 60 -13.84 -2.64 2.27
N LEU A 61 -13.40 -2.20 1.09
CA LEU A 61 -13.96 -2.59 -0.20
C LEU A 61 -13.20 -3.76 -0.85
N ASP A 62 -12.25 -4.36 -0.13
CA ASP A 62 -11.52 -5.58 -0.52
C ASP A 62 -10.77 -5.46 -1.87
N PHE A 63 -10.13 -4.32 -2.11
CA PHE A 63 -9.30 -4.14 -3.31
C PHE A 63 -7.92 -4.77 -3.14
N GLU A 64 -7.66 -5.85 -3.88
CA GLU A 64 -6.36 -6.55 -3.87
C GLU A 64 -5.17 -5.74 -4.44
N SER A 65 -5.42 -4.64 -5.15
CA SER A 65 -4.34 -3.82 -5.69
C SER A 65 -4.65 -2.33 -5.70
N ASP A 66 -3.62 -1.53 -5.42
CA ASP A 66 -3.66 -0.07 -5.53
C ASP A 66 -4.09 0.37 -6.94
N ASN A 67 -3.67 -0.38 -7.97
CA ASN A 67 -4.05 -0.04 -9.35
C ASN A 67 -5.56 -0.19 -9.59
N ALA A 68 -6.16 -1.30 -9.16
CA ALA A 68 -7.59 -1.51 -9.29
C ALA A 68 -8.38 -0.46 -8.50
N PHE A 69 -7.95 -0.16 -7.28
CA PHE A 69 -8.56 0.86 -6.44
C PHE A 69 -8.51 2.26 -7.10
N PHE A 70 -7.36 2.66 -7.65
CA PHE A 70 -7.22 3.96 -8.31
C PHE A 70 -8.00 4.07 -9.62
N LEU A 71 -8.10 2.99 -10.39
CA LEU A 71 -8.96 2.95 -11.57
C LEU A 71 -10.44 3.09 -11.18
N TRP A 72 -10.86 2.43 -10.11
CA TRP A 72 -12.21 2.56 -9.60
C TRP A 72 -12.50 3.97 -9.08
N LEU A 73 -11.61 4.54 -8.26
CA LEU A 73 -11.69 5.92 -7.76
C LEU A 73 -11.87 6.94 -8.91
N ALA A 74 -11.06 6.82 -9.96
CA ALA A 74 -11.08 7.75 -11.09
C ALA A 74 -12.38 7.67 -11.92
N ASN A 75 -13.06 6.52 -11.91
CA ASN A 75 -14.31 6.31 -12.65
C ASN A 75 -15.57 6.51 -11.78
N ASN A 76 -15.41 6.65 -10.46
CA ASN A 76 -16.52 6.83 -9.53
C ASN A 76 -16.85 8.32 -9.33
N THR A 77 -18.03 8.76 -9.79
CA THR A 77 -18.44 10.17 -9.74
C THR A 77 -18.64 10.68 -8.31
N VAL A 78 -19.16 9.85 -7.40
CA VAL A 78 -19.34 10.20 -5.98
C VAL A 78 -17.98 10.48 -5.36
N LEU A 79 -17.01 9.58 -5.52
CA LEU A 79 -15.69 9.75 -4.92
C LEU A 79 -14.91 10.91 -5.52
N ARG A 80 -15.10 11.21 -6.80
CA ARG A 80 -14.52 12.42 -7.41
C ARG A 80 -15.11 13.71 -6.82
N GLY A 81 -16.37 13.69 -6.41
CA GLY A 81 -17.01 14.80 -5.71
C GLY A 81 -16.47 14.97 -4.28
N LEU A 82 -16.28 13.86 -3.57
CA LEU A 82 -15.79 13.85 -2.19
C LEU A 82 -14.29 14.14 -2.08
N PHE A 83 -13.49 13.73 -3.06
CA PHE A 83 -12.03 13.91 -3.09
C PHE A 83 -11.58 14.73 -4.32
N PRO A 84 -11.92 16.03 -4.41
CA PRO A 84 -11.63 16.84 -5.59
C PRO A 84 -10.13 17.06 -5.84
N ARG A 85 -9.29 16.85 -4.82
CA ARG A 85 -7.83 17.03 -4.86
C ARG A 85 -7.08 15.68 -4.83
N LEU A 86 -7.71 14.63 -5.34
CA LEU A 86 -7.16 13.27 -5.37
C LEU A 86 -5.73 13.26 -5.96
N LEU A 87 -4.81 12.66 -5.22
CA LEU A 87 -3.42 12.51 -5.63
C LEU A 87 -3.28 11.53 -6.80
N SER A 88 -2.19 11.63 -7.55
CA SER A 88 -1.80 10.54 -8.44
C SER A 88 -1.47 9.29 -7.62
N ARG A 89 -1.65 8.10 -8.20
CA ARG A 89 -1.35 6.82 -7.54
C ARG A 89 0.02 6.78 -6.87
N GLN A 90 1.06 7.27 -7.56
CA GLN A 90 2.41 7.34 -7.01
C GLN A 90 2.49 8.25 -5.78
N LYS A 91 1.94 9.46 -5.88
CA LYS A 91 1.94 10.39 -4.74
C LYS A 91 1.13 9.84 -3.57
N PHE A 92 0.01 9.19 -3.82
CA PHE A 92 -0.76 8.51 -2.78
C PHE A 92 0.06 7.42 -2.09
N ALA A 93 0.74 6.55 -2.84
CA ALA A 93 1.61 5.53 -2.27
C ALA A 93 2.70 6.15 -1.39
N ASP A 94 3.38 7.20 -1.88
CA ASP A 94 4.40 7.91 -1.11
C ASP A 94 3.82 8.53 0.18
N ARG A 95 2.60 9.09 0.11
CA ARG A 95 1.89 9.63 1.29
C ARG A 95 1.50 8.52 2.27
N ARG A 96 0.99 7.39 1.79
CA ARG A 96 0.59 6.23 2.61
C ARG A 96 1.80 5.66 3.36
N VAL A 97 2.96 5.58 2.70
CA VAL A 97 4.22 5.15 3.33
C VAL A 97 4.58 6.05 4.52
N LEU A 98 4.45 7.37 4.38
CA LEU A 98 4.72 8.29 5.48
C LEU A 98 3.77 8.08 6.67
N LEU A 99 2.52 7.71 6.40
CA LEU A 99 1.48 7.48 7.40
C LEU A 99 1.50 6.05 7.99
N THR A 100 2.41 5.18 7.52
CA THR A 100 2.54 3.79 8.01
C THR A 100 2.54 3.68 9.55
N PRO A 101 3.28 4.52 10.31
CA PRO A 101 3.27 4.41 11.77
C PRO A 101 1.88 4.65 12.39
N LEU A 102 1.07 5.53 11.78
CA LEU A 102 -0.29 5.79 12.22
C LEU A 102 -1.23 4.64 11.83
N ILE A 103 -1.11 4.14 10.61
CA ILE A 103 -1.88 2.99 10.13
C ILE A 103 -1.63 1.77 11.04
N GLN A 104 -0.37 1.50 11.41
CA GLN A 104 -0.02 0.41 12.33
C GLN A 104 -0.61 0.59 13.72
N LYS A 105 -0.60 1.82 14.27
CA LYS A 105 -1.23 2.12 15.57
C LYS A 105 -2.74 1.90 15.54
N LEU A 106 -3.41 2.42 14.52
CA LEU A 106 -4.86 2.25 14.35
C LEU A 106 -5.22 0.76 14.21
N SER A 107 -4.44 0.02 13.43
CA SER A 107 -4.62 -1.41 13.25
C SER A 107 -4.43 -2.21 14.54
N GLY A 108 -3.39 -1.87 15.32
CA GLY A 108 -3.16 -2.48 16.63
C GLY A 108 -4.30 -2.19 17.61
N ALA A 109 -4.82 -0.96 17.61
CA ALA A 109 -5.96 -0.59 18.45
C ALA A 109 -7.23 -1.37 18.05
N PHE A 110 -7.52 -1.52 16.75
CA PHE A 110 -8.68 -2.30 16.30
C PHE A 110 -8.58 -3.77 16.67
N CYS A 111 -7.40 -4.39 16.57
CA CYS A 111 -7.23 -5.78 16.99
C CYS A 111 -7.39 -5.96 18.51
N ALA A 112 -6.84 -5.04 19.30
CA ALA A 112 -7.04 -5.03 20.75
C ALA A 112 -8.53 -4.91 21.14
N LEU A 113 -9.32 -4.14 20.38
CA LEU A 113 -10.78 -4.01 20.58
C LEU A 113 -11.56 -5.26 20.13
N GLY A 114 -11.08 -5.97 19.10
CA GLY A 114 -11.68 -7.21 18.61
C GLY A 114 -11.41 -8.44 19.48
N GLY A 115 -10.57 -8.32 20.51
CA GLY A 115 -10.14 -9.45 21.34
C GLY A 115 -9.13 -10.38 20.65
N GLU A 116 -8.57 -9.97 19.51
CA GLU A 116 -7.52 -10.70 18.80
C GLU A 116 -6.17 -10.00 19.02
N GLU A 117 -5.21 -10.69 19.64
CA GLU A 117 -3.90 -10.12 20.01
C GLU A 117 -2.98 -9.78 18.81
N HIS A 118 -3.44 -9.87 17.56
CA HIS A 118 -2.58 -9.71 16.37
C HIS A 118 -3.16 -8.71 15.36
N PRO A 119 -2.40 -7.68 14.91
CA PRO A 119 -2.83 -6.74 13.88
C PRO A 119 -3.08 -7.45 12.54
N PRO A 120 -4.09 -7.03 11.72
CA PRO A 120 -4.45 -7.73 10.49
C PRO A 120 -3.42 -7.50 9.37
N PHE A 121 -2.49 -6.57 9.56
CA PHE A 121 -1.46 -6.22 8.59
C PHE A 121 -0.12 -6.84 8.97
N VAL A 122 -0.04 -8.16 8.86
CA VAL A 122 1.25 -8.81 8.67
C VAL A 122 1.62 -8.64 7.21
N SER A 123 2.39 -7.59 6.91
CA SER A 123 3.14 -7.47 5.66
C SER A 123 4.13 -8.64 5.57
N SER A 124 3.71 -9.81 5.09
CA SER A 124 4.59 -10.93 4.77
C SER A 124 3.92 -11.94 3.84
N THR A 125 3.90 -11.64 2.55
CA THR A 125 4.33 -12.65 1.58
C THR A 125 5.69 -12.22 1.03
N PRO A 126 6.80 -12.84 1.46
CA PRO A 126 8.00 -12.82 0.65
C PRO A 126 7.63 -13.49 -0.67
N ILE A 127 7.71 -12.76 -1.78
CA ILE A 127 7.64 -13.38 -3.11
C ILE A 127 8.80 -14.36 -3.16
N ARG A 128 8.48 -15.66 -3.15
CA ARG A 128 9.45 -16.70 -3.45
C ARG A 128 9.82 -16.53 -4.92
N SER A 129 10.90 -15.82 -5.18
CA SER A 129 11.49 -15.74 -6.51
C SER A 129 11.97 -17.13 -6.89
N THR A 130 11.14 -17.85 -7.64
CA THR A 130 11.59 -19.01 -8.40
C THR A 130 12.22 -18.49 -9.69
N SER A 131 13.41 -17.91 -9.59
CA SER A 131 14.34 -17.90 -10.71
C SER A 131 14.82 -19.34 -10.91
N VAL A 132 13.99 -20.13 -11.58
CA VAL A 132 14.37 -21.45 -12.11
C VAL A 132 15.40 -21.21 -13.20
N ASN A 133 16.55 -21.82 -13.00
CA ASN A 133 17.67 -21.93 -13.93
C ASN A 133 17.21 -22.12 -15.38
N TRP A 134 17.60 -21.20 -16.25
CA TRP A 134 17.70 -21.47 -17.67
C TRP A 134 19.16 -21.32 -18.10
N CYS A 135 19.93 -22.39 -17.88
CA CYS A 135 21.14 -22.67 -18.64
C CYS A 135 20.92 -24.01 -19.34
N GLY A 136 20.36 -23.97 -20.56
CA GLY A 136 20.54 -25.06 -21.53
C GLY A 136 22.02 -25.08 -21.95
N ALA A 137 22.71 -26.22 -21.83
CA ALA A 137 22.87 -27.26 -22.87
C ALA A 137 23.54 -26.71 -24.13
N ASN A 138 24.64 -27.21 -24.70
CA ASN A 138 25.45 -28.43 -24.63
C ASN A 138 26.86 -28.01 -25.16
N SER A 139 27.96 -28.74 -24.97
CA SER A 139 28.42 -29.74 -25.95
C SER A 139 29.78 -30.36 -25.54
N THR A 140 29.79 -31.69 -25.42
CA THR A 140 30.78 -32.68 -25.93
C THR A 140 32.25 -32.69 -25.44
N PRO A 141 32.76 -33.84 -24.96
CA PRO A 141 34.19 -34.08 -24.75
C PRO A 141 34.84 -34.70 -26.01
N ALA A 142 35.95 -34.14 -26.47
CA ALA A 142 36.78 -34.75 -27.51
C ALA A 142 38.24 -34.80 -27.06
N SER A 143 38.64 -36.00 -26.62
CA SER A 143 40.03 -36.43 -26.48
C SER A 143 40.71 -36.49 -27.86
N LYS A 144 41.91 -35.91 -28.01
CA LYS A 144 42.90 -36.30 -29.01
C LYS A 144 44.31 -35.92 -28.54
N ASP A 145 45.17 -36.92 -28.55
CA ASP A 145 46.61 -36.93 -28.31
C ASP A 145 47.45 -35.97 -29.19
N LEU A 146 48.59 -35.52 -28.59
CA LEU A 146 49.97 -35.20 -29.08
C LEU A 146 50.24 -34.78 -30.56
N PRO A 147 51.35 -34.04 -30.90
CA PRO A 147 52.71 -34.19 -30.35
C PRO A 147 53.66 -32.95 -30.24
N ARG A 148 54.72 -33.15 -29.42
CA ARG A 148 56.15 -32.73 -29.47
C ARG A 148 56.67 -31.50 -30.29
N LEU A 149 57.54 -30.76 -29.57
CA LEU A 149 58.92 -30.26 -29.87
C LEU A 149 59.20 -28.86 -30.47
N ALA A 150 60.17 -28.22 -29.79
CA ALA A 150 61.20 -27.25 -30.25
C ALA A 150 60.75 -25.78 -30.47
N THR A 151 61.47 -24.71 -30.10
CA THR A 151 62.89 -24.47 -29.71
C THR A 151 63.06 -23.03 -29.17
N ALA A 152 63.91 -22.83 -28.12
CA ALA A 152 64.89 -21.74 -27.83
C ALA A 152 64.49 -20.22 -27.93
N PRO A 153 65.30 -19.21 -27.48
CA PRO A 153 66.67 -19.22 -26.92
C PRO A 153 66.93 -18.35 -25.67
N HIS A 154 67.96 -18.68 -24.87
CA HIS A 154 69.20 -17.88 -24.63
C HIS A 154 70.10 -18.57 -23.60
#